data_AF-A0A7X9HPB0-F1
#
_entry.id   AF-A0A7X9HPB0-F1
#
_cell.length_a   1.000
_cell.length_b   1.000
_cell.length_c   1.000
_cell.angle_alpha   90.00
_cell.angle_beta   90.00
_cell.angle_gamma   90.00
#
_symmetry.space_group_name_H-M   'P 1'
#
loop_
_entity.id
_entity.type
_entity.pdbx_description
1 polymer ?
#
loop_
_entity_poly.entity_id
_entity_poly.type
_entity_poly.pdbx_seq_one_letter_code
_entity_poly.pdbx_strand_id
1 'polypeptide(L)'
;MKNYLRFFFLVITQVFFLQASVAICQEKVLQKTPYIFDTGPISSKQFNNSVILSERDLFNSEKGFGWVIAPLYSFERIQMATTTLRNDLTIDGLTGKAVEFKINIPNGKWWFTFWMETGNDYINSAKLVMNERETPINWFRIKAGEEGEDQQTKLYRVYNSLTVVDKNNFSFNITAGKDSVRLLGFSLVPYEEPNTDLHLRIQKFMLEAGKYKSKISLFDLEKYLFEQSSLNPSDSYITHAYLQTSLFAEADRILQMMGWEWASQLTGLGIFDRLH
;
A
#
# COMPACT_ATOMS: atom_id res chain seq x y z
N MET A 1 -69.36 21.15 -19.01
CA MET A 1 -68.67 20.21 -18.09
C MET A 1 -67.53 19.38 -18.72
N LYS A 2 -67.44 19.18 -20.05
CA LYS A 2 -66.35 18.37 -20.65
C LYS A 2 -64.96 19.05 -20.73
N ASN A 3 -64.87 20.37 -20.56
CA ASN A 3 -63.59 21.10 -20.70
C ASN A 3 -62.77 21.23 -19.40
N TYR A 4 -63.37 21.03 -18.23
CA TYR A 4 -62.64 21.12 -16.94
C TYR A 4 -61.83 19.85 -16.62
N LEU A 5 -62.22 18.69 -17.16
CA LEU A 5 -61.53 17.42 -16.92
C LEU A 5 -60.17 17.34 -17.63
N ARG A 6 -60.01 18.01 -18.78
CA ARG A 6 -58.74 18.05 -19.53
C ARG A 6 -57.69 18.96 -18.88
N PHE A 7 -58.13 20.03 -18.20
CA PHE A 7 -57.21 20.92 -17.49
C PHE A 7 -56.67 20.28 -16.21
N PHE A 8 -57.46 19.47 -15.51
CA PHE A 8 -57.05 18.80 -14.29
C PHE A 8 -55.98 17.71 -14.52
N PHE A 9 -56.08 16.97 -15.64
CA PHE A 9 -55.10 15.95 -16.00
C PHE A 9 -53.73 16.53 -16.37
N LEU A 10 -53.69 17.72 -16.97
CA LEU A 10 -52.46 18.37 -17.45
C LEU A 10 -51.64 19.00 -16.30
N VAL A 11 -52.32 19.48 -15.26
CA VAL A 11 -51.65 19.98 -14.05
C VAL A 11 -51.09 18.84 -13.21
N ILE A 12 -51.81 17.72 -13.07
CA ILE A 12 -51.32 16.55 -12.32
C ILE A 12 -50.10 15.91 -12.99
N THR A 13 -50.03 15.89 -14.33
CA THR A 13 -48.83 15.37 -15.02
C THR A 13 -47.61 16.28 -14.84
N GLN A 14 -47.77 17.61 -14.77
CA GLN A 14 -46.65 18.50 -14.50
C GLN A 14 -46.13 18.40 -13.05
N VAL A 15 -47.00 18.14 -12.08
CA VAL A 15 -46.55 17.91 -10.68
C VAL A 15 -45.81 16.57 -10.55
N PHE A 16 -46.22 15.53 -11.29
CA PHE A 16 -45.50 14.25 -11.29
C PHE A 16 -44.14 14.29 -12.01
N PHE A 17 -43.95 15.16 -13.01
CA PHE A 17 -42.65 15.31 -13.69
C PHE A 17 -41.66 16.19 -12.91
N LEU A 18 -42.13 17.10 -12.04
CA LEU A 18 -41.25 17.93 -11.21
C LEU A 18 -40.71 17.20 -9.96
N GLN A 19 -41.34 16.11 -9.52
CA GLN A 19 -40.83 15.31 -8.40
C GLN A 19 -39.79 14.25 -8.80
N ALA A 20 -39.62 13.96 -10.09
CA ALA A 20 -38.66 12.95 -10.56
C ALA A 20 -37.21 13.46 -10.71
N SER A 21 -36.96 14.77 -10.53
CA SER A 21 -35.66 15.37 -10.89
C SER A 21 -34.76 15.72 -9.71
N VAL A 22 -35.19 15.46 -8.46
CA VAL A 22 -34.29 15.59 -7.30
C VAL A 22 -33.72 14.20 -6.99
N ALA A 23 -33.05 13.60 -7.98
CA ALA A 23 -32.01 12.63 -7.68
C ALA A 23 -30.91 13.43 -6.98
N ILE A 24 -31.02 13.51 -5.64
CA ILE A 24 -29.95 13.99 -4.78
C ILE A 24 -28.78 13.08 -5.11
N CYS A 25 -27.85 13.58 -5.93
CA CYS A 25 -26.55 12.98 -6.09
C CYS A 25 -25.91 13.12 -4.72
N GLN A 26 -26.10 12.12 -3.86
CA GLN A 26 -25.39 12.03 -2.61
C GLN A 26 -23.92 11.92 -3.01
N GLU A 27 -23.20 13.04 -2.94
CA GLU A 27 -21.75 13.01 -3.04
C GLU A 27 -21.28 11.99 -2.02
N LYS A 28 -20.71 10.88 -2.52
CA LYS A 28 -20.14 9.83 -1.68
C LYS A 28 -19.05 10.49 -0.86
N VAL A 29 -19.33 10.75 0.42
CA VAL A 29 -18.39 11.40 1.33
C VAL A 29 -17.15 10.53 1.40
N LEU A 30 -16.05 11.04 0.85
CA LEU A 30 -14.77 10.35 0.86
C LEU A 30 -14.25 10.30 2.30
N GLN A 31 -13.99 9.11 2.80
CA GLN A 31 -13.53 8.91 4.17
C GLN A 31 -12.01 9.05 4.24
N LYS A 32 -11.54 9.73 5.28
CA LYS A 32 -10.11 9.88 5.58
C LYS A 32 -9.67 8.72 6.47
N THR A 33 -9.64 7.52 5.90
CA THR A 33 -9.22 6.27 6.59
C THR A 33 -7.98 5.68 5.93
N PRO A 34 -7.19 4.89 6.66
CA PRO A 34 -6.09 4.13 6.07
C PRO A 34 -6.57 3.16 4.99
N TYR A 35 -5.79 3.01 3.92
CA TYR A 35 -5.94 1.97 2.91
C TYR A 35 -4.66 1.15 2.87
N ILE A 36 -4.79 -0.17 2.97
CA ILE A 36 -3.68 -1.12 2.83
C ILE A 36 -4.09 -2.06 1.69
N PHE A 37 -3.25 -2.18 0.68
CA PHE A 37 -3.47 -3.03 -0.47
C PHE A 37 -2.42 -4.13 -0.48
N ASP A 38 -2.91 -5.36 -0.47
CA ASP A 38 -2.12 -6.56 -0.58
C ASP A 38 -2.22 -7.06 -2.02
N THR A 39 -1.10 -7.08 -2.74
CA THR A 39 -1.13 -7.32 -4.17
C THR A 39 -0.75 -8.75 -4.47
N GLY A 40 -1.58 -9.46 -5.23
CA GLY A 40 -1.34 -10.88 -5.41
C GLY A 40 -2.53 -11.62 -6.03
N PRO A 41 -2.43 -12.95 -6.17
CA PRO A 41 -3.55 -13.75 -6.64
C PRO A 41 -4.66 -13.75 -5.58
N ILE A 42 -5.92 -13.76 -6.01
CA ILE A 42 -7.10 -13.76 -5.10
C ILE A 42 -7.08 -14.94 -4.11
N SER A 43 -6.40 -16.03 -4.47
CA SER A 43 -6.28 -17.24 -3.66
C SER A 43 -5.21 -17.17 -2.56
N SER A 44 -4.37 -16.14 -2.53
CA SER A 44 -3.31 -16.03 -1.54
C SER A 44 -3.85 -15.68 -0.16
N LYS A 45 -2.98 -15.83 0.84
CA LYS A 45 -3.29 -15.44 2.21
C LYS A 45 -3.18 -13.93 2.33
N GLN A 46 -4.32 -13.31 2.64
CA GLN A 46 -4.44 -11.86 2.80
C GLN A 46 -3.69 -11.35 4.04
N PHE A 47 -2.91 -10.29 3.87
CA PHE A 47 -2.33 -9.52 4.95
C PHE A 47 -3.40 -8.82 5.80
N ASN A 48 -3.22 -8.76 7.12
CA ASN A 48 -4.24 -8.28 8.04
C ASN A 48 -4.75 -6.86 7.69
N ASN A 49 -6.09 -6.70 7.73
CA ASN A 49 -6.79 -5.44 7.46
C ASN A 49 -6.46 -4.79 6.11
N SER A 50 -5.98 -5.58 5.14
CA SER A 50 -5.72 -5.13 3.78
C SER A 50 -6.92 -5.33 2.86
N VAL A 51 -6.82 -4.83 1.64
CA VAL A 51 -7.67 -5.16 0.51
C VAL A 51 -6.83 -5.95 -0.48
N ILE A 52 -7.24 -7.17 -0.81
CA ILE A 52 -6.61 -7.93 -1.89
C ILE A 52 -6.83 -7.20 -3.21
N LEU A 53 -5.73 -7.00 -3.94
CA LEU A 53 -5.72 -6.34 -5.24
C LEU A 53 -5.03 -7.25 -6.25
N SER A 54 -5.81 -7.86 -7.13
CA SER A 54 -5.32 -8.76 -8.19
C SER A 54 -4.97 -8.01 -9.47
N GLU A 55 -4.39 -8.70 -10.45
CA GLU A 55 -4.10 -8.16 -11.77
C GLU A 55 -5.37 -7.75 -12.54
N ARG A 56 -6.54 -8.23 -12.11
CA ARG A 56 -7.85 -8.01 -12.76
C ARG A 56 -8.65 -6.86 -12.16
N ASP A 57 -8.20 -6.30 -11.04
CA ASP A 57 -8.87 -5.21 -10.34
C ASP A 57 -8.65 -3.85 -11.05
N LEU A 58 -9.21 -3.72 -12.25
CA LEU A 58 -9.19 -2.48 -13.01
C LEU A 58 -9.92 -1.35 -12.28
N PHE A 59 -9.50 -0.11 -12.55
CA PHE A 59 -10.11 1.07 -11.95
C PHE A 59 -11.61 1.11 -12.25
N ASN A 60 -12.39 1.16 -11.17
CA ASN A 60 -13.83 1.28 -11.21
C ASN A 60 -14.25 2.49 -10.38
N SER A 61 -15.01 3.42 -10.96
CA SER A 61 -15.42 4.67 -10.30
C SER A 61 -16.36 4.45 -9.11
N GLU A 62 -17.16 3.38 -9.13
CA GLU A 62 -18.07 3.02 -8.03
C GLU A 62 -17.31 2.43 -6.85
N LYS A 63 -16.34 1.52 -7.11
CA LYS A 63 -15.39 0.98 -6.13
C LYS A 63 -14.50 2.09 -5.56
N GLY A 64 -14.14 3.05 -6.43
CA GLY A 64 -13.32 4.21 -6.11
C GLY A 64 -11.82 3.94 -6.23
N PHE A 65 -11.40 2.75 -6.69
CA PHE A 65 -9.99 2.44 -6.92
C PHE A 65 -9.79 1.30 -7.92
N GLY A 66 -8.53 1.12 -8.35
CA GLY A 66 -8.06 -0.01 -9.14
C GLY A 66 -6.93 0.38 -10.09
N TRP A 67 -6.53 -0.58 -10.92
CA TRP A 67 -5.48 -0.39 -11.92
C TRP A 67 -5.97 0.39 -13.14
N VAL A 68 -5.25 1.45 -13.50
CA VAL A 68 -5.37 2.14 -14.79
C VAL A 68 -4.52 1.42 -15.83
N ILE A 69 -3.29 1.05 -15.46
CA ILE A 69 -2.41 0.16 -16.22
C ILE A 69 -2.27 -1.12 -15.39
N ALA A 70 -2.94 -2.17 -15.85
CA ALA A 70 -2.95 -3.46 -15.17
C ALA A 70 -1.57 -4.12 -15.19
N PRO A 71 -1.18 -4.81 -14.11
CA PRO A 71 -0.07 -5.76 -14.15
C PRO A 71 -0.30 -6.87 -15.18
N LEU A 72 0.76 -7.52 -15.62
CA LEU A 72 0.71 -8.62 -16.57
C LEU A 72 0.23 -9.93 -15.93
N TYR A 73 0.73 -10.25 -14.73
CA TYR A 73 0.30 -11.41 -13.95
C TYR A 73 0.60 -11.23 -12.45
N SER A 74 -0.06 -12.04 -11.62
CA SER A 74 0.25 -12.21 -10.20
C SER A 74 1.24 -13.37 -9.98
N PHE A 75 1.98 -13.34 -8.89
CA PHE A 75 2.88 -14.42 -8.47
C PHE A 75 2.72 -14.71 -6.98
N GLU A 76 3.07 -15.92 -6.57
CA GLU A 76 3.13 -16.34 -5.18
C GLU A 76 4.36 -17.21 -4.95
N ARG A 77 5.11 -16.95 -3.88
CA ARG A 77 6.34 -17.68 -3.54
C ARG A 77 6.05 -18.75 -2.48
N ILE A 78 5.21 -19.73 -2.82
CA ILE A 78 4.74 -20.78 -1.89
C ILE A 78 5.90 -21.50 -1.16
N GLN A 79 7.03 -21.73 -1.84
CA GLN A 79 8.21 -22.37 -1.24
C GLN A 79 8.84 -21.55 -0.11
N MET A 80 8.62 -20.23 -0.10
CA MET A 80 9.10 -19.32 0.95
C MET A 80 8.06 -19.13 2.07
N ALA A 81 6.82 -19.57 1.88
CA ALA A 81 5.79 -19.59 2.93
C ALA A 81 6.19 -20.51 4.07
N THR A 82 6.66 -21.70 3.70
CA THR A 82 6.92 -22.81 4.62
C THR A 82 8.17 -22.59 5.46
N THR A 83 9.05 -21.67 5.06
CA THR A 83 10.30 -21.37 5.77
C THR A 83 10.16 -20.24 6.78
N THR A 84 8.98 -19.62 6.94
CA THR A 84 8.66 -18.49 7.88
C THR A 84 9.42 -17.19 7.60
N LEU A 85 9.91 -17.02 6.37
CA LEU A 85 10.86 -15.96 6.03
C LEU A 85 10.24 -14.78 5.30
N ARG A 86 8.99 -14.93 4.88
CA ARG A 86 8.15 -13.88 4.32
C ARG A 86 6.83 -13.89 5.08
N ASN A 87 6.30 -12.70 5.35
CA ASN A 87 4.94 -12.55 5.87
C ASN A 87 3.94 -12.55 4.72
N ASP A 88 2.66 -12.50 5.08
CA ASP A 88 1.56 -12.52 4.11
C ASP A 88 1.64 -11.37 3.09
N LEU A 89 2.21 -10.20 3.43
CA LEU A 89 2.37 -9.04 2.52
C LEU A 89 3.51 -9.20 1.50
N THR A 90 4.45 -10.10 1.75
CA THR A 90 5.71 -10.17 0.98
C THR A 90 5.90 -11.49 0.25
N ILE A 91 4.97 -12.42 0.43
CA ILE A 91 5.05 -13.75 -0.19
C ILE A 91 4.55 -13.75 -1.63
N ASP A 92 3.67 -12.84 -1.98
CA ASP A 92 3.02 -12.71 -3.26
C ASP A 92 3.12 -11.28 -3.78
N GLY A 93 2.66 -11.11 -5.01
CA GLY A 93 2.80 -9.85 -5.71
C GLY A 93 2.20 -9.84 -7.10
N LEU A 94 2.38 -8.70 -7.75
CA LEU A 94 2.01 -8.45 -9.14
C LEU A 94 3.24 -8.01 -9.92
N THR A 95 3.29 -8.36 -11.21
CA THR A 95 4.40 -7.96 -12.06
C THR A 95 3.97 -7.46 -13.43
N GLY A 96 4.74 -6.53 -13.97
CA GLY A 96 4.53 -5.92 -15.28
C GLY A 96 5.68 -4.99 -15.68
N LYS A 97 5.69 -4.53 -16.93
CA LYS A 97 6.66 -3.51 -17.37
C LYS A 97 6.35 -2.12 -16.81
N ALA A 98 5.07 -1.83 -16.63
CA ALA A 98 4.58 -0.69 -15.87
C ALA A 98 3.29 -1.11 -15.16
N VAL A 99 3.01 -0.48 -14.02
CA VAL A 99 1.75 -0.58 -13.31
C VAL A 99 1.29 0.81 -12.92
N GLU A 100 -0.01 1.07 -13.02
CA GLU A 100 -0.57 2.36 -12.61
C GLU A 100 -1.83 2.13 -11.80
N PHE A 101 -1.83 2.66 -10.59
CA PHE A 101 -2.96 2.58 -9.68
C PHE A 101 -3.59 3.94 -9.48
N LYS A 102 -4.91 3.95 -9.33
CA LYS A 102 -5.67 5.15 -8.98
C LYS A 102 -6.67 4.85 -7.87
N ILE A 103 -6.84 5.81 -6.97
CA ILE A 103 -7.86 5.79 -5.91
C ILE A 103 -8.47 7.17 -5.70
N ASN A 104 -9.77 7.22 -5.42
CA ASN A 104 -10.49 8.39 -4.99
C ASN A 104 -10.39 8.49 -3.46
N ILE A 105 -9.59 9.42 -2.95
CA ILE A 105 -9.39 9.70 -1.52
C ILE A 105 -9.50 11.20 -1.27
N PRO A 106 -9.91 11.66 -0.08
CA PRO A 106 -10.09 13.08 0.16
C PRO A 106 -8.76 13.85 0.13
N ASN A 107 -8.84 15.13 -0.23
CA ASN A 107 -7.70 16.05 -0.20
C ASN A 107 -6.97 16.04 1.16
N GLY A 108 -5.65 16.16 1.12
CA GLY A 108 -4.83 16.26 2.34
C GLY A 108 -3.43 15.67 2.20
N LYS A 109 -2.74 15.59 3.33
CA LYS A 109 -1.44 14.91 3.44
C LYS A 109 -1.66 13.43 3.72
N TRP A 110 -0.91 12.56 3.05
CA TRP A 110 -0.99 11.11 3.17
C TRP A 110 0.41 10.51 3.17
N TRP A 111 0.66 9.53 4.03
CA TRP A 111 1.80 8.64 3.92
C TRP A 111 1.52 7.61 2.83
N PHE A 112 2.39 7.55 1.83
CA PHE A 112 2.38 6.52 0.80
C PHE A 112 3.58 5.60 1.02
N THR A 113 3.33 4.32 1.22
CA THR A 113 4.37 3.29 1.32
C THR A 113 4.11 2.20 0.29
N PHE A 114 5.15 1.69 -0.38
CA PHE A 114 5.03 0.49 -1.20
C PHE A 114 6.24 -0.42 -1.06
N TRP A 115 6.02 -1.71 -1.31
CA TRP A 115 7.00 -2.78 -1.22
C TRP A 115 7.19 -3.43 -2.59
N MET A 116 8.44 -3.63 -3.00
CA MET A 116 8.75 -4.21 -4.30
C MET A 116 9.92 -5.18 -4.23
N GLU A 117 9.86 -6.31 -4.93
CA GLU A 117 11.04 -7.14 -5.22
C GLU A 117 11.96 -6.45 -6.24
N THR A 118 13.28 -6.50 -5.99
CA THR A 118 14.29 -5.89 -6.86
C THR A 118 14.43 -6.62 -8.20
N GLY A 119 14.24 -7.95 -8.20
CA GLY A 119 14.46 -8.76 -9.40
C GLY A 119 15.86 -8.60 -9.96
N ASN A 120 15.99 -8.36 -11.26
CA ASN A 120 17.30 -8.18 -11.90
C ASN A 120 17.72 -6.69 -11.97
N ASP A 121 17.01 -5.77 -11.31
CA ASP A 121 17.30 -4.33 -11.36
C ASP A 121 18.30 -3.86 -10.29
N TYR A 122 19.57 -4.23 -10.47
CA TYR A 122 20.67 -3.87 -9.55
C TYR A 122 21.02 -2.37 -9.55
N ILE A 123 20.71 -1.64 -10.64
CA ILE A 123 21.02 -0.21 -10.78
C ILE A 123 19.93 0.75 -10.30
N ASN A 124 18.78 0.25 -9.82
CA ASN A 124 17.63 1.09 -9.47
C ASN A 124 17.17 1.95 -10.66
N SER A 125 16.76 1.28 -11.72
CA SER A 125 16.28 1.91 -12.96
C SER A 125 14.77 2.13 -13.00
N ALA A 126 14.04 1.72 -11.95
CA ALA A 126 12.62 1.99 -11.79
C ALA A 126 12.33 3.49 -11.70
N LYS A 127 11.23 3.92 -12.33
CA LYS A 127 10.71 5.30 -12.26
C LYS A 127 9.37 5.32 -11.55
N LEU A 128 9.17 6.31 -10.69
CA LEU A 128 7.91 6.56 -10.00
C LEU A 128 7.35 7.89 -10.48
N VAL A 129 6.09 7.89 -10.88
CA VAL A 129 5.28 9.09 -11.08
C VAL A 129 4.16 9.05 -10.07
N MET A 130 4.01 10.08 -9.25
CA MET A 130 2.89 10.24 -8.31
C MET A 130 2.13 11.50 -8.64
N ASN A 131 0.80 11.41 -8.74
CA ASN A 131 -0.07 12.54 -9.07
C ASN A 131 0.46 13.34 -10.27
N GLU A 132 0.77 12.64 -11.37
CA GLU A 132 1.30 13.20 -12.63
C GLU A 132 2.70 13.83 -12.54
N ARG A 133 3.43 13.67 -11.43
CA ARG A 133 4.77 14.21 -11.23
C ARG A 133 5.80 13.11 -11.01
N GLU A 134 6.89 13.16 -11.75
CA GLU A 134 8.05 12.29 -11.51
C GLU A 134 8.56 12.51 -10.09
N THR A 135 8.67 11.42 -9.33
CA THR A 135 9.14 11.43 -7.96
C THR A 135 10.41 10.59 -7.86
N PRO A 136 11.50 11.14 -7.30
CA PRO A 136 12.75 10.41 -7.18
C PRO A 136 12.60 9.19 -6.26
N ILE A 137 13.06 8.04 -6.75
CA ILE A 137 13.26 6.83 -5.96
C ILE A 137 14.74 6.76 -5.58
N ASN A 138 15.10 7.31 -4.42
CA ASN A 138 16.50 7.38 -3.97
C ASN A 138 16.97 6.07 -3.32
N TRP A 139 16.74 4.92 -3.97
CA TRP A 139 17.30 3.66 -3.49
C TRP A 139 18.75 3.49 -3.91
N PHE A 140 19.51 2.86 -3.03
CA PHE A 140 20.91 2.56 -3.27
C PHE A 140 21.08 1.50 -4.34
N ARG A 141 22.15 1.68 -5.11
CA ARG A 141 22.58 0.69 -6.10
C ARG A 141 23.17 -0.50 -5.37
N ILE A 142 22.77 -1.69 -5.79
CA ILE A 142 23.31 -2.94 -5.27
C ILE A 142 24.40 -3.38 -6.26
N LYS A 143 25.53 -3.87 -5.74
CA LYS A 143 26.55 -4.50 -6.60
C LYS A 143 25.98 -5.81 -7.14
N ALA A 144 26.12 -6.06 -8.43
CA ALA A 144 25.85 -7.38 -8.98
C ALA A 144 26.69 -8.42 -8.21
N GLY A 145 26.08 -9.54 -7.82
CA GLY A 145 26.76 -10.62 -7.12
C GLY A 145 27.80 -11.31 -8.01
N GLU A 146 28.66 -12.14 -7.41
CA GLU A 146 29.66 -12.94 -8.15
C GLU A 146 29.03 -13.88 -9.20
N GLU A 147 27.77 -14.27 -9.00
CA GLU A 147 27.00 -15.16 -9.88
C GLU A 147 26.42 -14.47 -11.14
N GLY A 148 26.70 -13.17 -11.35
CA GLY A 148 26.34 -12.44 -12.57
C GLY A 148 24.96 -11.75 -12.54
N GLU A 149 24.65 -11.01 -13.62
CA GLU A 149 23.43 -10.18 -13.76
C GLU A 149 22.15 -11.00 -14.03
N ASP A 150 22.29 -12.30 -14.30
CA ASP A 150 21.21 -13.17 -14.75
C ASP A 150 20.35 -13.74 -13.61
N GLN A 151 20.79 -13.63 -12.36
CA GLN A 151 20.04 -14.10 -11.20
C GLN A 151 19.20 -13.00 -10.54
N GLN A 152 17.97 -13.35 -10.16
CA GLN A 152 17.09 -12.46 -9.40
C GLN A 152 17.75 -12.07 -8.09
N THR A 153 17.94 -10.77 -7.94
CA THR A 153 18.34 -10.17 -6.68
C THR A 153 17.23 -10.40 -5.68
N LYS A 154 17.59 -11.25 -4.75
CA LYS A 154 16.90 -11.68 -3.56
C LYS A 154 16.77 -10.49 -2.58
N LEU A 155 16.07 -9.41 -2.92
CA LEU A 155 15.93 -8.23 -2.05
C LEU A 155 14.57 -7.54 -2.25
N TYR A 156 14.04 -6.99 -1.16
CA TYR A 156 12.95 -6.03 -1.24
C TYR A 156 13.46 -4.62 -1.12
N ARG A 157 12.72 -3.71 -1.75
CA ARG A 157 12.86 -2.29 -1.54
C ARG A 157 11.54 -1.73 -1.07
N VAL A 158 11.67 -0.78 -0.16
CA VAL A 158 10.52 -0.07 0.40
C VAL A 158 10.69 1.40 0.10
N TYR A 159 9.63 1.98 -0.42
CA TYR A 159 9.52 3.41 -0.59
C TYR A 159 8.50 3.92 0.42
N ASN A 160 8.83 4.98 1.14
CA ASN A 160 7.90 5.65 2.05
C ASN A 160 8.08 7.16 1.89
N SER A 161 7.00 7.87 1.60
CA SER A 161 7.02 9.32 1.49
C SER A 161 5.69 9.92 1.91
N LEU A 162 5.76 11.13 2.47
CA LEU A 162 4.61 11.99 2.59
C LEU A 162 4.25 12.54 1.21
N THR A 163 2.98 12.50 0.84
CA THR A 163 2.45 13.07 -0.40
C THR A 163 1.24 13.95 -0.10
N VAL A 164 0.93 14.86 -1.03
CA VAL A 164 -0.24 15.72 -0.97
C VAL A 164 -1.21 15.30 -2.07
N VAL A 165 -2.43 15.00 -1.65
CA VAL A 165 -3.56 14.70 -2.52
C VAL A 165 -4.31 16.00 -2.78
N ASP A 166 -4.35 16.40 -4.04
CA ASP A 166 -5.23 17.43 -4.56
C ASP A 166 -6.28 16.81 -5.50
N LYS A 167 -7.46 17.43 -5.60
CA LYS A 167 -8.57 16.98 -6.48
C LYS A 167 -9.19 15.61 -6.13
N ASN A 168 -9.20 15.25 -4.85
CA ASN A 168 -9.87 14.06 -4.32
C ASN A 168 -9.47 12.74 -5.01
N ASN A 169 -8.25 12.67 -5.52
CA ASN A 169 -7.71 11.47 -6.14
C ASN A 169 -6.20 11.37 -5.91
N PHE A 170 -5.73 10.14 -5.78
CA PHE A 170 -4.32 9.80 -5.76
C PHE A 170 -4.04 8.79 -6.86
N SER A 171 -2.89 8.94 -7.50
CA SER A 171 -2.40 7.96 -8.45
C SER A 171 -0.90 7.80 -8.34
N PHE A 172 -0.43 6.58 -8.62
CA PHE A 172 0.97 6.32 -8.82
C PHE A 172 1.16 5.41 -10.04
N ASN A 173 2.25 5.64 -10.77
CA ASN A 173 2.73 4.80 -11.85
C ASN A 173 4.16 4.39 -11.52
N ILE A 174 4.43 3.09 -11.53
CA ILE A 174 5.79 2.55 -11.47
C ILE A 174 6.09 1.96 -12.83
N THR A 175 7.14 2.45 -13.47
CA THR A 175 7.66 1.90 -14.72
C THR A 175 9.00 1.24 -14.44
N ALA A 176 9.14 -0.03 -14.83
CA ALA A 176 10.40 -0.75 -14.72
C ALA A 176 11.44 -0.18 -15.70
N GLY A 177 12.70 -0.17 -15.30
CA GLY A 177 13.80 0.10 -16.22
C GLY A 177 14.15 -1.13 -17.04
N LYS A 178 15.20 -1.87 -16.65
CA LYS A 178 15.69 -3.04 -17.42
C LYS A 178 14.79 -4.28 -17.30
N ASP A 179 14.20 -4.51 -16.12
CA ASP A 179 13.49 -5.75 -15.81
C ASP A 179 11.96 -5.56 -15.79
N SER A 180 11.34 -5.65 -14.63
CA SER A 180 9.90 -5.64 -14.42
C SER A 180 9.63 -5.13 -13.01
N VAL A 181 8.49 -4.46 -12.85
CA VAL A 181 7.95 -4.12 -11.54
C VAL A 181 7.52 -5.43 -10.89
N ARG A 182 7.81 -5.61 -9.61
CA ARG A 182 7.32 -6.74 -8.79
C ARG A 182 6.77 -6.19 -7.49
N LEU A 183 5.59 -5.58 -7.57
CA LEU A 183 4.93 -4.94 -6.44
C LEU A 183 4.35 -6.01 -5.53
N LEU A 184 4.57 -5.89 -4.23
CA LEU A 184 4.10 -6.86 -3.21
C LEU A 184 2.89 -6.32 -2.45
N GLY A 185 2.93 -5.04 -2.13
CA GLY A 185 1.81 -4.33 -1.52
C GLY A 185 2.09 -2.85 -1.45
N PHE A 186 1.10 -2.10 -0.99
CA PHE A 186 1.25 -0.67 -0.72
C PHE A 186 0.18 -0.16 0.25
N SER A 187 0.40 1.01 0.82
CA SER A 187 -0.53 1.65 1.73
C SER A 187 -0.61 3.14 1.51
N LEU A 188 -1.79 3.69 1.80
CA LEU A 188 -2.09 5.11 1.86
C LEU A 188 -2.72 5.38 3.22
N VAL A 189 -1.95 6.01 4.10
CA VAL A 189 -2.41 6.33 5.45
C VAL A 189 -2.54 7.84 5.58
N PRO A 190 -3.70 8.38 5.99
CA PRO A 190 -3.82 9.81 6.17
C PRO A 190 -2.80 10.32 7.18
N TYR A 191 -2.19 11.47 6.90
CA TYR A 191 -1.31 12.10 7.88
C TYR A 191 -2.14 12.64 9.05
N GLU A 192 -1.68 12.33 10.25
CA GLU A 192 -2.25 12.74 11.51
C GLU A 192 -1.13 13.09 12.49
N GLU A 193 -1.29 14.22 13.19
CA GLU A 193 -0.35 14.65 14.22
C GLU A 193 -0.61 13.86 15.52
N PRO A 194 0.45 13.44 16.25
CA PRO A 194 0.27 12.78 17.55
C PRO A 194 -0.25 13.78 18.58
N ASN A 195 -1.55 13.71 18.91
CA ASN A 195 -2.23 14.66 19.79
C ASN A 195 -2.94 14.02 20.99
N THR A 196 -2.95 12.69 21.11
CA THR A 196 -3.52 11.96 22.26
C THR A 196 -2.42 11.41 23.15
N ASP A 197 -2.74 11.11 24.41
CA ASP A 197 -1.81 10.45 25.34
C ASP A 197 -1.31 9.09 24.80
N LEU A 198 -2.18 8.37 24.09
CA LEU A 198 -1.80 7.12 23.43
C LEU A 198 -0.80 7.36 22.30
N HIS A 199 -1.01 8.39 21.46
CA HIS A 199 -0.08 8.72 20.37
C HIS A 199 1.29 9.10 20.90
N LEU A 200 1.33 9.96 21.93
CA LEU A 200 2.57 10.39 22.56
C LEU A 200 3.32 9.22 23.23
N ARG A 201 2.57 8.27 23.83
CA ARG A 201 3.15 7.04 24.39
C ARG A 201 3.74 6.15 23.29
N ILE A 202 3.01 5.93 22.19
CA ILE A 202 3.50 5.17 21.04
C ILE A 202 4.75 5.83 20.46
N GLN A 203 4.74 7.15 20.28
CA GLN A 203 5.88 7.91 19.79
C GLN A 203 7.12 7.67 20.67
N LYS A 204 6.94 7.72 22.00
CA LYS A 204 8.02 7.42 22.95
C LYS A 204 8.54 6.00 22.79
N PHE A 205 7.69 4.99 22.66
CA PHE A 205 8.12 3.62 22.45
C PHE A 205 8.89 3.43 21.14
N MET A 206 8.42 4.03 20.04
CA MET A 206 9.13 3.99 18.76
C MET A 206 10.51 4.65 18.84
N LEU A 207 10.60 5.82 19.50
CA LEU A 207 11.87 6.51 19.71
C LEU A 207 12.84 5.69 20.56
N GLU A 208 12.35 5.06 21.63
CA GLU A 208 13.19 4.18 22.46
C GLU A 208 13.62 2.91 21.69
N ALA A 209 12.74 2.28 20.91
CA ALA A 209 13.05 1.12 20.09
C ALA A 209 14.11 1.43 19.02
N GLY A 210 14.14 2.66 18.50
CA GLY A 210 15.14 3.12 17.53
C GLY A 210 16.54 3.35 18.10
N LYS A 211 16.74 3.30 19.43
CA LYS A 211 18.07 3.49 20.03
C LYS A 211 18.96 2.25 19.86
N TYR A 212 20.26 2.48 19.67
CA TYR A 212 21.24 1.41 19.70
C TYR A 212 21.19 0.66 21.03
N LYS A 213 21.11 -0.67 20.99
CA LYS A 213 20.90 -1.55 22.16
C LYS A 213 19.66 -1.17 22.98
N SER A 214 18.56 -0.86 22.28
CA SER A 214 17.27 -0.64 22.94
C SER A 214 16.86 -1.82 23.81
N LYS A 215 16.14 -1.52 24.88
CA LYS A 215 15.46 -2.53 25.71
C LYS A 215 14.08 -2.89 25.17
N ILE A 216 13.58 -2.14 24.18
CA ILE A 216 12.31 -2.42 23.51
C ILE A 216 12.63 -3.26 22.27
N SER A 217 12.12 -4.49 22.27
CA SER A 217 12.13 -5.34 21.08
C SER A 217 11.19 -4.77 20.02
N LEU A 218 11.67 -4.66 18.78
CA LEU A 218 10.83 -4.24 17.65
C LEU A 218 9.69 -5.24 17.41
N PHE A 219 9.91 -6.53 17.66
CA PHE A 219 8.88 -7.55 17.56
C PHE A 219 7.77 -7.36 18.60
N ASP A 220 8.12 -7.09 19.86
CA ASP A 220 7.11 -6.86 20.91
C ASP A 220 6.34 -5.55 20.67
N LEU A 221 7.04 -4.53 20.16
CA LEU A 221 6.41 -3.26 19.79
C LEU A 221 5.48 -3.42 18.58
N GLU A 222 5.87 -4.19 17.57
CA GLU A 222 5.03 -4.53 16.41
C GLU A 222 3.73 -5.20 16.86
N LYS A 223 3.82 -6.20 17.73
CA LYS A 223 2.65 -6.90 18.27
C LYS A 223 1.74 -5.96 19.06
N TYR A 224 2.31 -5.11 19.92
CA TYR A 224 1.54 -4.10 20.66
C TYR A 224 0.81 -3.14 19.71
N LEU A 225 1.49 -2.63 18.68
CA LEU A 225 0.91 -1.71 17.71
C LEU A 225 -0.13 -2.39 16.82
N PHE A 226 0.05 -3.67 16.47
CA PHE A 226 -0.96 -4.47 15.79
C PHE A 226 -2.26 -4.53 16.60
N GLU A 227 -2.17 -4.85 17.90
CA GLU A 227 -3.33 -4.86 18.81
C GLU A 227 -3.99 -3.48 18.89
N GLN A 228 -3.20 -2.40 19.05
CA GLN A 228 -3.75 -1.04 19.09
C GLN A 228 -4.41 -0.63 17.78
N SER A 229 -3.84 -0.99 16.63
CA SER A 229 -4.41 -0.67 15.31
C SER A 229 -5.72 -1.43 15.06
N SER A 230 -5.81 -2.66 15.56
CA SER A 230 -7.03 -3.47 15.47
C SER A 230 -8.17 -2.92 16.35
N LEU A 231 -7.83 -2.37 17.53
CA LEU A 231 -8.80 -1.71 18.41
C LEU A 231 -9.21 -0.32 17.91
N ASN A 232 -8.33 0.36 17.15
CA ASN A 232 -8.54 1.73 16.66
C ASN A 232 -8.31 1.81 15.14
N PRO A 233 -9.11 1.10 14.31
CA PRO A 233 -8.83 0.95 12.87
C PRO A 233 -8.96 2.24 12.05
N SER A 234 -9.65 3.25 12.59
CA SER A 234 -9.76 4.58 11.96
C SER A 234 -8.63 5.54 12.36
N ASP A 235 -7.80 5.16 13.34
CA ASP A 235 -6.71 5.99 13.82
C ASP A 235 -5.52 5.88 12.87
N SER A 236 -5.24 6.97 12.16
CA SER A 236 -4.25 6.96 11.09
C SER A 236 -2.83 6.98 11.66
N TYR A 237 -2.63 7.63 12.81
CA TYR A 237 -1.34 7.66 13.48
C TYR A 237 -0.93 6.26 13.95
N ILE A 238 -1.83 5.55 14.65
CA ILE A 238 -1.57 4.20 15.16
C ILE A 238 -1.33 3.22 14.00
N THR A 239 -2.15 3.30 12.94
CA THR A 239 -1.99 2.44 11.75
C THR A 239 -0.66 2.69 11.05
N HIS A 240 -0.27 3.96 10.86
CA HIS A 240 1.03 4.29 10.27
C HIS A 240 2.18 3.79 11.15
N ALA A 241 2.11 3.99 12.47
CA ALA A 241 3.11 3.50 13.41
C ALA A 241 3.27 1.97 13.36
N TYR A 242 2.15 1.25 13.28
CA TYR A 242 2.15 -0.21 13.11
C TYR A 242 2.87 -0.62 11.81
N LEU A 243 2.47 -0.08 10.66
CA LEU A 243 3.07 -0.45 9.37
C LEU A 243 4.58 -0.16 9.31
N GLN A 244 5.00 0.99 9.84
CA GLN A 244 6.41 1.35 9.93
C GLN A 244 7.18 0.41 10.87
N THR A 245 6.61 0.08 12.03
CA THR A 245 7.28 -0.80 12.99
C THR A 245 7.35 -2.23 12.47
N SER A 246 6.30 -2.71 11.80
CA SER A 246 6.27 -4.04 11.17
C SER A 246 7.38 -4.19 10.13
N LEU A 247 7.61 -3.16 9.32
CA LEU A 247 8.77 -3.10 8.42
C LEU A 247 10.09 -3.28 9.17
N PHE A 248 10.31 -2.52 10.25
CA PHE A 248 11.58 -2.56 10.97
C PHE A 248 11.77 -3.84 11.77
N ALA A 249 10.69 -4.39 12.34
CA ALA A 249 10.72 -5.68 13.03
C ALA A 249 11.12 -6.80 12.07
N GLU A 250 10.60 -6.79 10.83
CA GLU A 250 10.97 -7.79 9.82
C GLU A 250 12.43 -7.66 9.38
N ALA A 251 12.91 -6.44 9.17
CA ALA A 251 14.32 -6.20 8.83
C ALA A 251 15.27 -6.64 9.98
N ASP A 252 14.92 -6.34 11.23
CA ASP A 252 15.69 -6.75 12.41
C ASP A 252 15.68 -8.26 12.61
N ARG A 253 14.52 -8.91 12.43
CA ARG A 253 14.40 -10.38 12.44
C ARG A 253 15.38 -11.01 11.45
N ILE A 254 15.40 -10.53 10.21
CA ILE A 254 16.26 -11.06 9.15
C ILE A 254 17.74 -10.81 9.45
N LEU A 255 18.08 -9.64 10.00
CA LEU A 255 19.45 -9.34 10.45
C LEU A 255 19.92 -10.31 11.56
N GLN A 256 19.03 -10.70 12.48
CA GLN A 256 19.34 -11.58 13.60
C GLN A 256 19.48 -13.06 13.21
N MET A 257 19.00 -13.49 12.04
CA MET A 257 19.06 -14.89 11.57
C MET A 257 20.45 -15.38 11.13
N MET A 258 21.52 -14.78 11.67
CA MET A 258 22.95 -15.03 11.41
C MET A 258 23.31 -16.28 10.59
N GLY A 259 23.70 -16.03 9.34
CA GLY A 259 24.24 -16.98 8.38
C GLY A 259 23.86 -16.52 6.98
N TRP A 260 24.61 -15.61 6.36
CA TRP A 260 24.22 -14.98 5.10
C TRP A 260 23.86 -15.96 3.98
N GLU A 261 24.62 -17.05 3.86
CA GLU A 261 24.31 -18.13 2.92
C GLU A 261 23.09 -18.95 3.35
N TRP A 262 22.94 -19.23 4.65
CA TRP A 262 21.83 -20.03 5.16
C TRP A 262 20.51 -19.26 5.12
N ALA A 263 20.52 -18.00 5.56
CA ALA A 263 19.46 -17.04 5.37
C ALA A 263 19.17 -16.85 3.88
N SER A 264 20.13 -16.61 2.98
CA SER A 264 19.85 -16.47 1.53
C SER A 264 19.32 -17.74 0.86
N GLN A 265 19.74 -18.92 1.31
CA GLN A 265 19.21 -20.21 0.86
C GLN A 265 17.79 -20.47 1.37
N LEU A 266 17.47 -20.07 2.61
CA LEU A 266 16.15 -20.28 3.22
C LEU A 266 15.13 -19.17 2.86
N THR A 267 15.58 -17.91 2.85
CA THR A 267 14.76 -16.70 2.62
C THR A 267 14.60 -16.41 1.13
N GLY A 268 15.57 -16.86 0.33
CA GLY A 268 15.80 -16.30 -1.00
C GLY A 268 16.00 -14.78 -0.96
N LEU A 269 16.68 -14.25 0.07
CA LEU A 269 16.95 -12.83 0.31
C LEU A 269 18.42 -12.56 0.76
N GLY A 270 18.99 -11.41 0.42
CA GLY A 270 20.42 -11.13 0.58
C GLY A 270 20.82 -9.94 1.46
N ILE A 271 19.94 -8.97 1.77
CA ILE A 271 20.18 -7.72 2.55
C ILE A 271 18.86 -6.89 2.65
N PHE A 272 18.65 -6.16 3.75
CA PHE A 272 17.77 -4.98 3.77
C PHE A 272 18.68 -3.76 3.74
N ASP A 273 18.58 -2.92 2.71
CA ASP A 273 19.27 -1.64 2.72
C ASP A 273 18.34 -0.58 3.32
N ARG A 274 18.71 -0.06 4.50
CA ARG A 274 18.08 1.09 5.12
C ARG A 274 19.13 2.19 5.21
N LEU A 275 18.87 3.31 4.57
CA LEU A 275 19.60 4.54 4.83
C LEU A 275 18.65 5.59 5.38
N HIS A 276 19.16 6.27 6.41
CA HIS A 276 18.51 7.34 7.17
C HIS A 276 18.42 8.64 6.35
#